data_AF-A0A2X4RAI4-F1
#
_entry.id   AF-A0A2X4RAI4-F1
#
_cell.length_a   1.000
_cell.length_b   1.000
_cell.length_c   1.000
_cell.angle_alpha   90.00
_cell.angle_beta   90.00
_cell.angle_gamma   90.00
#
_symmetry.space_group_name_H-M   'P 1'
#
loop_
_entity.id
_entity.type
_entity.pdbx_description
1 polymer ?
#
loop_
_entity_poly.entity_id
_entity_poly.type
_entity_poly.pdbx_seq_one_letter_code
_entity_poly.pdbx_strand_id
1 'polypeptide(L)'
;MRYFLFGLSALLCLAAVVAKIFHGGYALPLALLVPAFIFLVVGMLKSRSEQRPVQFEDLEGWHREELQGLLDNGQFGTAVRQVQMWFRGTSHERAEEIVRRLT
;
A
#
# COMPACT_ATOMS: atom_id res chain seq x y z
N MET A 1 4.31 -4.75 13.13
CA MET A 1 4.39 -3.32 13.54
C MET A 1 3.34 -2.41 12.90
N ARG A 2 2.87 -2.65 11.66
CA ARG A 2 1.92 -1.76 10.96
C ARG A 2 0.57 -1.59 11.67
N TYR A 3 -0.05 -2.67 12.12
CA TYR A 3 -1.31 -2.64 12.87
C TYR A 3 -1.20 -1.97 14.25
N PHE A 4 0.00 -1.94 14.82
CA PHE A 4 0.23 -1.37 16.14
C PHE A 4 0.15 0.16 16.12
N LEU A 5 0.70 0.79 15.07
CA LEU A 5 0.63 2.24 14.88
C LEU A 5 -0.82 2.69 14.61
N PHE A 6 -1.53 1.99 13.72
CA PHE A 6 -2.93 2.29 13.42
C PHE A 6 -3.84 2.06 14.64
N GLY A 7 -3.62 0.98 15.39
CA GLY A 7 -4.35 0.70 16.63
C GLY A 7 -4.13 1.75 17.71
N LEU A 8 -2.90 2.26 17.86
CA LEU A 8 -2.58 3.32 18.82
C LEU A 8 -3.26 4.65 18.43
N SER A 9 -3.24 5.03 17.14
CA SER A 9 -3.95 6.21 16.67
C SER A 9 -5.47 6.09 16.85
N ALA A 10 -6.06 4.91 16.63
CA ALA A 10 -7.47 4.67 16.87
C ALA A 10 -7.83 4.81 18.36
N LEU A 11 -7.01 4.25 19.25
CA LEU A 11 -7.18 4.37 20.71
C LEU A 11 -7.06 5.83 21.19
N LEU A 12 -6.09 6.59 20.69
CA LEU A 12 -5.92 8.01 21.02
C LEU A 12 -7.11 8.85 20.54
N CYS A 13 -7.62 8.56 19.34
CA CYS A 13 -8.80 9.24 18.81
C CYS A 13 -10.04 8.93 19.67
N LEU A 14 -10.21 7.67 20.08
CA LEU A 14 -11.31 7.25 20.96
C LEU A 14 -11.21 7.89 22.34
N ALA A 15 -10.00 7.96 22.91
CA ALA A 15 -9.73 8.64 24.17
C ALA A 15 -10.00 10.15 24.10
N ALA A 16 -9.70 10.81 22.98
CA ALA A 16 -10.01 12.22 22.76
C ALA A 16 -11.53 12.47 22.72
N VAL A 17 -12.29 11.59 22.05
CA VAL A 17 -13.77 11.69 22.01
C VAL A 17 -14.35 11.50 23.41
N VAL A 18 -13.89 10.50 24.17
CA VAL A 18 -14.33 10.28 25.56
C VAL A 18 -13.99 11.49 26.45
N ALA A 19 -12.77 12.02 26.36
CA ALA A 19 -12.36 13.20 27.14
C ALA A 19 -13.21 14.44 26.80
N LYS A 20 -13.56 14.64 25.52
CA LYS A 20 -14.45 15.72 25.08
C LYS A 20 -15.85 15.61 25.68
N ILE A 21 -16.38 14.39 25.77
CA ILE A 21 -17.72 14.10 26.34
C ILE A 21 -17.74 14.36 27.85
N PHE A 22 -16.69 13.96 28.58
CA PHE A 22 -16.67 14.08 30.04
C PHE A 22 -16.24 15.45 30.57
N HIS A 23 -15.36 16.18 29.87
CA HIS A 23 -14.78 17.43 30.41
C HIS A 23 -15.36 18.71 29.78
N GLY A 24 -16.14 18.62 28.69
CA GLY A 24 -16.81 19.76 28.04
C GLY A 24 -15.87 20.74 27.31
N GLY A 25 -14.67 20.99 27.86
CA GLY A 25 -13.62 21.82 27.29
C GLY A 25 -12.93 21.21 26.06
N TYR A 26 -12.42 22.06 25.17
CA TYR A 26 -11.81 21.66 23.90
C TYR A 26 -10.29 21.48 23.99
N ALA A 27 -9.62 22.02 25.01
CA ALA A 27 -8.16 22.03 25.09
C ALA A 27 -7.54 20.63 25.22
N LEU A 28 -8.08 19.79 26.11
CA LEU A 28 -7.60 18.43 26.37
C LEU A 28 -7.80 17.48 25.16
N PRO A 29 -8.98 17.41 24.52
CA PRO A 29 -9.15 16.58 23.33
C PRO A 29 -8.33 17.06 22.13
N LEU A 30 -8.12 18.39 21.98
CA LEU A 30 -7.26 18.91 20.92
C LEU A 30 -5.79 18.48 21.11
N ALA A 31 -5.29 18.50 22.35
CA ALA A 31 -3.95 18.06 22.68
C ALA A 31 -3.71 16.56 22.40
N LEU A 32 -4.74 15.71 22.53
CA LEU A 32 -4.65 14.28 22.16
C LEU A 32 -4.78 14.04 20.64
N LEU A 33 -5.52 14.88 19.93
CA LEU A 33 -5.76 14.74 18.50
C LEU A 33 -4.51 15.00 17.65
N VAL A 34 -3.67 15.96 18.06
CA VAL A 34 -2.42 16.31 17.36
C VAL A 34 -1.48 15.10 17.24
N PRO A 35 -1.07 14.40 18.32
CA PRO A 35 -0.23 13.22 18.19
C PRO A 35 -0.95 12.07 17.48
N ALA A 36 -2.27 11.88 17.67
CA ALA A 36 -3.03 10.85 16.96
C ALA A 36 -2.95 11.04 15.43
N PHE A 37 -3.09 12.28 14.97
CA PHE A 37 -2.94 12.64 13.56
C PHE A 37 -1.53 12.38 13.04
N ILE A 38 -0.49 12.76 13.79
CA ILE A 38 0.91 12.51 13.40
C ILE A 38 1.17 11.00 13.25
N PHE A 39 0.73 10.20 14.22
CA PHE A 39 0.88 8.74 14.16
C PHE A 39 0.14 8.11 12.97
N LEU A 40 -1.06 8.60 12.65
CA LEU A 40 -1.82 8.17 11.48
C LEU A 40 -1.05 8.47 10.18
N VAL A 41 -0.57 9.70 10.01
CA VAL A 41 0.15 10.13 8.81
C VAL A 41 1.46 9.37 8.64
N VAL A 42 2.23 9.17 9.71
CA VAL A 42 3.47 8.38 9.69
C VAL A 42 3.18 6.92 9.35
N GLY A 43 2.14 6.33 9.94
CA GLY A 43 1.70 4.96 9.62
C GLY A 43 1.31 4.80 8.15
N MET A 44 0.61 5.79 7.59
CA MET A 44 0.20 5.81 6.18
C MET A 44 1.39 5.96 5.23
N LEU A 45 2.33 6.88 5.51
CA LEU A 45 3.54 7.07 4.72
C LEU A 45 4.43 5.83 4.73
N LYS A 46 4.60 5.20 5.90
CA LYS A 46 5.37 3.95 6.03
C LYS A 46 4.71 2.80 5.27
N SER A 47 3.38 2.69 5.34
CA SER A 47 2.63 1.69 4.58
C SER A 47 2.74 1.89 3.07
N ARG A 48 2.84 3.14 2.60
CA ARG A 48 3.07 3.46 1.18
C ARG A 48 4.50 3.12 0.75
N SER A 49 5.48 3.35 1.62
CA SER A 49 6.89 3.02 1.35
C SER A 49 7.15 1.50 1.29
N GLU A 50 6.35 0.68 1.99
CA GLU A 50 6.43 -0.78 1.92
C GLU A 50 5.79 -1.39 0.67
N GLN A 51 5.04 -0.60 -0.11
CA GLN A 51 4.67 -0.96 -1.49
C GLN A 51 5.89 -0.76 -2.38
N ARG A 52 6.91 -1.60 -2.20
CA ARG A 52 8.08 -1.59 -3.08
C ARG A 52 7.59 -1.80 -4.52
N PRO A 53 8.14 -1.04 -5.48
CA PRO A 53 7.82 -1.25 -6.89
C PRO A 53 8.23 -2.67 -7.25
N VAL A 54 7.30 -3.42 -7.82
CA VAL A 54 7.53 -4.82 -8.19
C VAL A 54 8.70 -4.92 -9.15
N GLN A 55 9.57 -5.88 -8.86
CA GLN A 55 10.75 -6.18 -9.65
C GLN A 55 10.56 -7.49 -10.41
N PHE A 56 11.37 -7.67 -11.44
CA PHE A 56 11.36 -8.89 -12.22
C PHE A 56 11.75 -10.12 -11.37
N GLU A 57 12.59 -9.93 -10.35
CA GLU A 57 12.94 -10.99 -9.41
C GLU A 57 11.76 -11.47 -8.55
N ASP A 58 10.69 -10.68 -8.44
CA ASP A 58 9.48 -11.06 -7.68
C ASP A 58 8.56 -12.02 -8.48
N LEU A 59 8.86 -12.25 -9.77
CA LEU A 59 8.14 -13.21 -10.61
C LEU A 59 8.59 -14.64 -10.29
N GLU A 60 7.72 -15.37 -9.61
CA GLU A 60 7.79 -16.83 -9.49
C GLU A 60 7.80 -17.52 -10.87
N GLY A 61 8.30 -18.76 -10.94
CA GLY A 61 8.48 -19.49 -12.21
C GLY A 61 7.21 -19.62 -13.04
N TRP A 62 6.07 -19.88 -12.41
CA TRP A 62 4.78 -19.99 -13.10
C TRP A 62 4.32 -18.66 -13.73
N HIS A 63 4.64 -17.52 -13.12
CA HIS A 63 4.33 -16.21 -13.71
C HIS A 63 5.09 -16.02 -15.03
N ARG A 64 6.33 -16.51 -15.10
CA ARG A 64 7.17 -16.37 -16.30
C ARG A 64 6.67 -17.24 -17.43
N GLU A 65 6.28 -18.48 -17.13
CA GLU A 65 5.68 -19.39 -18.12
C GLU A 65 4.38 -18.82 -18.70
N GLU A 66 3.51 -18.27 -17.86
CA GLU A 66 2.27 -17.64 -18.31
C GLU A 66 2.53 -16.39 -19.15
N LEU A 67 3.47 -15.52 -18.73
CA LEU A 67 3.85 -14.34 -19.51
C LEU A 67 4.51 -14.72 -20.84
N GLN A 68 5.36 -15.74 -20.87
CA GLN A 68 5.95 -16.28 -22.10
C GLN A 68 4.87 -16.83 -23.02
N GLY A 69 3.89 -17.56 -22.49
CA GLY A 69 2.75 -18.04 -23.27
C GLY A 69 1.97 -16.89 -23.90
N LEU A 70 1.74 -15.79 -23.19
CA LEU A 70 1.09 -14.60 -23.74
C LEU A 70 1.95 -13.89 -24.79
N LEU A 71 3.27 -13.84 -24.59
CA LEU A 71 4.22 -13.21 -25.52
C LEU A 71 4.39 -14.01 -26.81
N ASP A 72 4.46 -15.34 -26.74
CA ASP A 72 4.51 -16.23 -27.91
C ASP A 72 3.26 -16.09 -28.78
N ASN A 73 2.12 -15.77 -28.16
CA ASN A 73 0.86 -15.46 -28.85
C ASN A 73 0.78 -14.00 -29.36
N GLY A 74 1.84 -13.19 -29.21
CA GLY A 74 1.87 -11.78 -29.59
C GLY A 74 1.01 -10.86 -28.73
N GLN A 75 0.54 -11.32 -27.56
CA GLN A 75 -0.40 -10.62 -26.70
C GLN A 75 0.30 -9.76 -25.63
N PHE A 76 1.20 -8.88 -26.06
CA PHE A 76 1.99 -8.04 -25.15
C PHE A 76 1.12 -7.18 -24.21
N GLY A 77 0.07 -6.54 -24.74
CA GLY A 77 -0.83 -5.72 -23.92
C GLY A 77 -1.59 -6.51 -22.84
N THR A 78 -1.91 -7.78 -23.12
CA THR A 78 -2.53 -8.69 -22.14
C THR A 78 -1.54 -9.09 -21.06
N ALA A 79 -0.29 -9.40 -21.43
CA ALA A 79 0.79 -9.71 -20.50
C ALA A 79 1.04 -8.56 -19.50
N VAL A 80 1.08 -7.31 -19.98
CA VAL A 80 1.23 -6.14 -19.12
C VAL A 80 0.06 -6.00 -18.15
N ARG A 81 -1.17 -6.20 -18.63
CA ARG A 81 -2.36 -6.13 -17.77
C ARG A 81 -2.41 -7.26 -16.74
N GLN A 82 -1.88 -8.43 -17.09
CA GLN A 82 -1.75 -9.57 -16.18
C GLN A 82 -0.80 -9.26 -15.02
N VAL A 83 0.38 -8.67 -15.32
CA VAL A 83 1.32 -8.20 -14.29
C VAL A 83 0.67 -7.18 -13.35
N GLN A 84 -0.10 -6.23 -13.87
CA GLN A 84 -0.84 -5.26 -13.04
C GLN A 84 -1.91 -5.92 -12.15
N MET A 85 -2.52 -7.02 -12.59
CA MET A 85 -3.51 -7.75 -11.79
C MET A 85 -2.86 -8.55 -10.67
N TRP A 86 -1.75 -9.24 -10.94
CA TRP A 86 -0.99 -9.97 -9.92
C TRP A 86 -0.37 -9.03 -8.89
N PHE A 87 0.17 -7.91 -9.35
CA PHE A 87 0.86 -6.95 -8.51
C PHE A 87 0.09 -5.63 -8.43
N ARG A 88 -0.92 -5.62 -7.56
CA ARG A 88 -1.75 -4.44 -7.30
C ARG A 88 -0.86 -3.25 -6.90
N GLY A 89 -0.96 -2.16 -7.67
CA GLY A 89 -0.19 -0.92 -7.44
C GLY A 89 1.02 -0.75 -8.36
N THR A 90 1.30 -1.70 -9.24
CA THR A 90 2.33 -1.56 -10.28
C THR A 90 1.87 -0.59 -11.36
N SER A 91 2.70 0.42 -11.68
CA SER A 91 2.41 1.34 -12.78
C SER A 91 2.45 0.63 -14.14
N HIS A 92 1.82 1.22 -15.15
CA HIS A 92 1.79 0.62 -16.48
C HIS A 92 3.19 0.49 -17.08
N GLU A 93 4.01 1.53 -16.94
CA GLU A 93 5.39 1.57 -17.43
C GLU A 93 6.25 0.50 -16.75
N ARG A 94 6.01 0.25 -15.46
CA ARG A 94 6.77 -0.76 -14.72
C ARG A 94 6.36 -2.18 -15.09
N ALA A 95 5.06 -2.41 -15.28
CA ALA A 95 4.56 -3.67 -15.79
C ALA A 95 5.08 -3.95 -17.22
N GLU A 96 5.15 -2.92 -18.06
CA GLU A 96 5.75 -3.01 -19.39
C GLU A 96 7.23 -3.36 -19.34
N GLU A 97 8.02 -2.69 -18.48
CA GLU A 97 9.44 -2.99 -18.30
C GLU A 97 9.66 -4.44 -17.86
N ILE A 98 8.82 -4.94 -16.95
CA ILE A 98 8.85 -6.34 -16.51
C ILE A 98 8.64 -7.29 -17.69
N VAL A 99 7.57 -7.08 -18.47
CA VAL A 99 7.24 -7.95 -19.61
C VAL A 99 8.31 -7.87 -20.71
N ARG A 100 8.86 -6.68 -20.95
CA ARG A 100 9.92 -6.45 -21.94
C ARG A 100 11.22 -7.18 -21.60
N ARG A 101 11.49 -7.47 -20.31
CA ARG A 101 12.64 -8.30 -19.90
C ARG A 101 12.42 -9.79 -20.18
N LEU A 102 11.19 -10.25 -20.43
CA LEU A 102 10.88 -11.64 -20.82
C LEU A 102 10.95 -11.87 -22.34
N THR A 103 10.93 -10.80 -23.15
CA THR A 103 11.07 -10.86 -24.62
C THR A 103 12.54 -10.85 -25.02
#